data_AF-A0A2N6C143-F1
#
_entry.id   AF-A0A2N6C143-F1
#
_cell.length_a   1.000
_cell.length_b   1.000
_cell.length_c   1.000
_cell.angle_alpha   90.00
_cell.angle_beta   90.00
_cell.angle_gamma   90.00
#
_symmetry.space_group_name_H-M   'P 1'
#
loop_
_entity.id
_entity.type
_entity.pdbx_description
1 polymer ?
#
loop_
_entity_poly.entity_id
_entity_poly.type
_entity_poly.pdbx_seq_one_letter_code
_entity_poly.pdbx_strand_id
1 'polypeptide(L)'
;MGKPSSIDRLPPDILDKLHELLRDPRVTQLEATARINEVLADEGHDDRVTKSAVNRYDLKMREAGDKLRQSREIAKMWIGKLGAAPQGQVGNLVNEILRTLAFDLSLKLQNEELTAESLPGVISQVKGLSLAVQRLEASSTMNVKREAEIRKQARQEAADAAEKVGAKGGLSADSVKELREAILGVRK
;
A
#
# COMPACT_ATOMS: atom_id res chain seq x y z
N MET A 1 -12.38 -27.26 -18.99
CA MET A 1 -12.85 -25.93 -18.53
C MET A 1 -14.28 -26.06 -18.07
N GLY A 2 -14.62 -25.56 -16.86
CA GLY A 2 -15.97 -25.64 -16.33
C GLY A 2 -16.96 -24.77 -17.14
N LYS A 3 -18.20 -25.23 -17.29
CA LYS A 3 -19.26 -24.49 -18.00
C LYS A 3 -19.49 -23.14 -17.29
N PRO A 4 -19.50 -22.00 -18.01
CA PRO A 4 -19.72 -20.69 -17.40
C PRO A 4 -21.07 -20.64 -16.68
N SER A 5 -21.13 -19.93 -15.55
CA SER A 5 -22.32 -19.84 -14.70
C SER A 5 -23.49 -19.27 -15.49
N SER A 6 -24.73 -19.64 -15.14
CA SER A 6 -25.90 -18.97 -15.73
C SER A 6 -25.95 -17.48 -15.37
N ILE A 7 -25.32 -17.08 -14.25
CA ILE A 7 -25.18 -15.66 -13.89
C ILE A 7 -24.26 -14.90 -14.85
N ASP A 8 -23.21 -15.55 -15.36
CA ASP A 8 -22.22 -14.91 -16.26
C ASP A 8 -22.80 -14.63 -17.66
N ARG A 9 -24.00 -15.17 -17.94
CA ARG A 9 -24.70 -15.03 -19.22
C ARG A 9 -25.87 -14.06 -19.15
N LEU A 10 -26.17 -13.53 -17.97
CA LEU A 10 -27.25 -12.56 -17.81
C LEU A 10 -26.94 -11.29 -18.62
N PRO A 11 -27.96 -10.71 -19.28
CA PRO A 11 -27.89 -9.34 -19.78
C PRO A 11 -27.45 -8.36 -18.67
N PRO A 12 -26.65 -7.32 -18.98
CA PRO A 12 -26.11 -6.41 -17.98
C PRO A 12 -27.17 -5.73 -17.09
N ASP A 13 -28.29 -5.34 -17.68
CA ASP A 13 -29.44 -4.73 -16.99
C ASP A 13 -30.14 -5.70 -16.02
N ILE A 14 -30.24 -6.98 -16.38
CA ILE A 14 -30.77 -8.02 -15.47
C ILE A 14 -29.76 -8.34 -14.37
N LEU A 15 -28.46 -8.35 -14.70
CA LEU A 15 -27.40 -8.54 -13.73
C LEU A 15 -27.39 -7.41 -12.68
N ASP A 16 -27.62 -6.16 -13.10
CA ASP A 16 -27.73 -5.01 -12.20
C ASP A 16 -28.94 -5.15 -11.26
N LYS A 17 -30.10 -5.57 -11.78
CA LYS A 17 -31.27 -5.89 -10.93
C LYS A 17 -30.96 -6.99 -9.92
N LEU A 18 -30.21 -8.03 -10.32
CA LEU A 18 -29.76 -9.08 -9.41
C LEU A 18 -28.85 -8.51 -8.32
N HIS A 19 -27.95 -7.57 -8.66
CA HIS A 19 -27.10 -6.92 -7.66
C HIS A 19 -27.89 -6.09 -6.66
N GLU A 20 -28.91 -5.36 -7.12
CA GLU A 20 -29.79 -4.59 -6.23
C GLU A 20 -30.48 -5.50 -5.21
N LEU A 21 -31.05 -6.62 -5.68
CA LEU A 21 -31.69 -7.62 -4.81
C LEU A 21 -30.69 -8.24 -3.82
N LEU A 22 -29.48 -8.57 -4.25
CA LEU A 22 -28.46 -9.17 -3.38
C LEU A 22 -27.86 -8.18 -2.36
N ARG A 23 -28.00 -6.87 -2.57
CA ARG A 23 -27.57 -5.84 -1.61
C ARG A 23 -28.60 -5.63 -0.49
N ASP A 24 -29.87 -5.94 -0.72
CA ASP A 24 -30.90 -5.81 0.30
C ASP A 24 -30.85 -7.00 1.27
N PRO A 25 -30.48 -6.80 2.56
CA PRO A 25 -30.41 -7.90 3.52
C PRO A 25 -31.77 -8.55 3.81
N ARG A 26 -32.88 -7.94 3.38
CA ARG A 26 -34.24 -8.47 3.54
C ARG A 26 -34.61 -9.47 2.44
N VAL A 27 -33.86 -9.52 1.35
CA VAL A 27 -34.13 -10.41 0.22
C VAL A 27 -33.26 -11.65 0.34
N THR A 28 -33.90 -12.82 0.42
CA THR A 28 -33.20 -14.09 0.41
C THR A 28 -32.71 -14.44 -0.99
N GLN A 29 -31.66 -15.27 -1.11
CA GLN A 29 -31.18 -15.74 -2.41
C GLN A 29 -32.25 -16.52 -3.18
N LEU A 30 -33.20 -17.15 -2.48
CA LEU A 30 -34.35 -17.82 -3.10
C LEU A 30 -35.30 -16.80 -3.74
N GLU A 31 -35.65 -15.73 -3.01
CA GLU A 31 -36.50 -14.65 -3.54
C GLU A 31 -35.81 -13.89 -4.68
N ALA A 32 -34.52 -13.59 -4.55
CA ALA A 32 -33.74 -12.97 -5.61
C ALA A 32 -33.74 -13.85 -6.88
N THR A 33 -33.60 -15.18 -6.73
CA THR A 33 -33.68 -16.13 -7.84
C THR A 33 -35.06 -16.09 -8.50
N ALA A 34 -36.13 -16.11 -7.71
CA ALA A 34 -37.50 -16.08 -8.22
C ALA A 34 -37.79 -14.79 -9.00
N ARG A 35 -37.49 -13.62 -8.41
CA ARG A 35 -37.71 -12.31 -9.01
C ARG A 35 -36.90 -12.10 -10.29
N ILE A 36 -35.64 -12.56 -10.34
CA ILE A 36 -34.83 -12.46 -11.56
C ILE A 36 -35.34 -13.39 -12.65
N ASN A 37 -35.81 -14.58 -12.30
CA ASN A 37 -36.45 -15.46 -13.26
C ASN A 37 -37.78 -14.88 -13.78
N GLU A 38 -38.55 -14.15 -12.98
CA GLU A 38 -39.75 -13.41 -13.44
C GLU A 38 -39.36 -12.34 -14.46
N VAL A 39 -38.37 -11.50 -14.15
CA VAL A 39 -37.84 -10.47 -15.08
C VAL A 39 -37.37 -11.09 -16.40
N LEU A 40 -36.61 -12.20 -16.32
CA LEU A 40 -36.16 -12.93 -17.52
C LEU A 40 -37.34 -13.41 -18.37
N ALA A 41 -38.42 -13.88 -17.74
CA ALA A 41 -39.61 -14.35 -18.45
C ALA A 41 -40.37 -13.21 -19.12
N ASP A 42 -40.54 -12.09 -18.42
CA ASP A 42 -41.26 -10.92 -18.91
C ASP A 42 -40.54 -10.26 -20.10
N GLU A 43 -39.22 -10.32 -20.12
CA GLU A 43 -38.38 -9.82 -21.21
C GLU A 43 -38.13 -10.85 -22.34
N GLY A 44 -38.70 -12.06 -22.22
CA GLY A 44 -38.65 -13.09 -23.25
C GLY A 44 -37.31 -13.85 -23.36
N HIS A 45 -36.52 -13.88 -22.27
CA HIS A 45 -35.30 -14.69 -22.20
C HIS A 45 -35.62 -16.14 -21.83
N ASP A 46 -35.11 -17.09 -22.62
CA ASP A 46 -35.26 -18.52 -22.35
C ASP A 46 -34.38 -19.02 -21.20
N ASP A 47 -33.30 -18.30 -20.90
CA ASP A 47 -32.36 -18.65 -19.85
C ASP A 47 -32.97 -18.43 -18.45
N ARG A 48 -32.67 -19.37 -17.53
CA ARG A 48 -33.08 -19.29 -16.12
C ARG A 48 -31.88 -19.43 -15.21
N VAL A 49 -31.92 -18.71 -14.09
CA VAL A 49 -30.94 -18.82 -13.02
C VAL A 49 -31.40 -19.79 -11.94
N THR A 50 -30.45 -20.46 -11.30
CA THR A 50 -30.73 -21.37 -10.19
C THR A 50 -30.29 -20.75 -8.87
N LYS A 51 -30.96 -21.13 -7.77
CA LYS A 51 -30.60 -20.69 -6.41
C LYS A 51 -29.12 -20.93 -6.11
N SER A 52 -28.59 -22.10 -6.50
CA SER A 52 -27.18 -22.44 -6.27
C SER A 52 -26.23 -21.54 -7.06
N ALA A 53 -26.59 -21.12 -8.27
CA ALA A 53 -25.79 -20.18 -9.06
C ALA A 53 -25.80 -18.78 -8.43
N VAL A 54 -26.97 -18.30 -7.99
CA VAL A 54 -27.12 -17.03 -7.27
C VAL A 54 -26.33 -17.05 -5.95
N ASN A 55 -26.41 -18.13 -5.18
CA ASN A 55 -25.70 -18.25 -3.90
C ASN A 55 -24.18 -18.22 -4.06
N ARG A 56 -23.63 -18.97 -5.04
CA ARG A 56 -22.19 -18.91 -5.33
C ARG A 56 -21.74 -17.53 -5.76
N TYR A 57 -22.58 -16.85 -6.54
CA TYR A 57 -22.31 -15.49 -6.99
C TYR A 57 -22.30 -14.49 -5.83
N ASP A 58 -23.32 -14.52 -4.97
CA ASP A 58 -23.42 -13.69 -3.77
C ASP A 58 -22.21 -13.91 -2.84
N LEU A 59 -21.83 -15.16 -2.60
CA LEU A 59 -20.66 -15.49 -1.78
C LEU A 59 -19.38 -14.84 -2.33
N LYS A 60 -19.15 -14.96 -3.65
CA LYS A 60 -18.00 -14.35 -4.34
C LYS A 60 -18.02 -12.82 -4.22
N MET A 61 -19.20 -12.20 -4.37
CA MET A 61 -19.37 -10.75 -4.23
C MET A 61 -19.11 -10.28 -2.79
N ARG A 62 -19.56 -11.04 -1.79
CA ARG A 62 -19.31 -10.76 -0.38
C ARG A 62 -17.83 -10.86 -0.03
N GLU A 63 -17.15 -11.92 -0.47
CA GLU A 63 -15.68 -12.05 -0.31
C GLU A 63 -14.93 -10.86 -0.91
N ALA A 64 -15.29 -10.48 -2.14
CA ALA A 64 -14.68 -9.32 -2.80
C ALA A 64 -14.97 -8.01 -2.03
N GLY A 65 -16.21 -7.84 -1.56
CA GLY A 65 -16.64 -6.69 -0.76
C GLY A 65 -15.94 -6.60 0.60
N ASP A 66 -15.77 -7.73 1.28
CA ASP A 66 -15.04 -7.84 2.55
C ASP A 66 -13.57 -7.46 2.38
N LYS A 67 -12.93 -8.01 1.34
CA LYS A 67 -11.55 -7.67 0.99
C LYS A 67 -11.39 -6.18 0.68
N LEU A 68 -12.36 -5.59 -0.02
CA LEU A 68 -12.37 -4.15 -0.32
C LEU A 68 -12.57 -3.30 0.94
N ARG A 69 -13.49 -3.67 1.83
CA ARG A 69 -13.68 -2.98 3.12
C ARG A 69 -12.41 -3.03 3.96
N GLN A 70 -11.82 -4.21 4.11
CA GLN A 70 -10.56 -4.39 4.82
C GLN A 70 -9.46 -3.53 4.22
N SER A 71 -9.33 -3.51 2.89
CA SER A 71 -8.36 -2.66 2.19
C SER A 71 -8.60 -1.17 2.46
N ARG A 72 -9.85 -0.71 2.50
CA ARG A 72 -10.20 0.69 2.82
C ARG A 72 -9.86 1.06 4.27
N GLU A 73 -10.14 0.20 5.23
CA GLU A 73 -9.79 0.46 6.63
C GLU A 73 -8.28 0.53 6.83
N ILE A 74 -7.55 -0.40 6.19
CA ILE A 74 -6.09 -0.38 6.13
C ILE A 74 -5.61 0.95 5.51
N ALA A 75 -6.17 1.35 4.37
CA ALA A 75 -5.83 2.61 3.70
C ALA A 75 -6.09 3.84 4.59
N LYS A 76 -7.22 3.91 5.30
CA LYS A 76 -7.53 5.00 6.24
C LYS A 76 -6.50 5.09 7.36
N MET A 77 -6.13 3.95 7.96
CA MET A 77 -5.08 3.92 8.99
C MET A 77 -3.75 4.45 8.44
N TRP A 78 -3.39 4.07 7.21
CA TRP A 78 -2.17 4.56 6.56
C TRP A 78 -2.23 6.06 6.25
N ILE A 79 -3.34 6.57 5.71
CA ILE A 79 -3.52 7.99 5.43
C ILE A 79 -3.43 8.80 6.72
N GLY A 80 -4.02 8.34 7.82
CA GLY A 80 -3.90 8.98 9.13
C GLY A 80 -2.44 9.03 9.62
N LYS A 81 -1.71 7.91 9.54
CA LYS A 81 -0.30 7.84 9.95
C LYS A 81 0.62 8.69 9.05
N LEU A 82 0.45 8.62 7.73
CA LEU A 82 1.27 9.32 6.75
C LEU A 82 0.97 10.82 6.72
N GLY A 83 -0.30 11.21 6.87
CA GLY A 83 -0.72 12.60 6.90
C GLY A 83 -0.30 13.34 8.17
N ALA A 84 -0.13 12.63 9.30
CA ALA A 84 0.37 13.19 10.54
C ALA A 84 1.92 13.22 10.64
N ALA A 85 2.63 12.59 9.70
CA ALA A 85 4.08 12.55 9.73
C ALA A 85 4.68 13.90 9.29
N PRO A 86 5.74 14.40 9.97
CA PRO A 86 6.45 15.60 9.54
C PRO A 86 6.93 15.48 8.09
N GLN A 87 6.90 16.60 7.33
CA GLN A 87 7.46 16.63 5.99
C GLN A 87 8.91 16.13 6.01
N GLY A 88 9.23 15.16 5.15
CA GLY A 88 10.54 14.48 5.12
C GLY A 88 10.60 13.17 5.90
N GLN A 89 9.68 12.90 6.84
CA GLN A 89 9.61 11.62 7.56
C GLN A 89 8.64 10.60 6.94
N VAL A 90 7.81 11.03 6.00
CA VAL A 90 6.86 10.18 5.25
C VAL A 90 7.57 8.99 4.59
N GLY A 91 8.77 9.21 4.02
CA GLY A 91 9.58 8.14 3.43
C GLY A 91 9.96 7.07 4.45
N ASN A 92 10.43 7.48 5.63
CA ASN A 92 10.78 6.55 6.72
C ASN A 92 9.57 5.76 7.20
N LEU A 93 8.40 6.40 7.27
CA LEU A 93 7.17 5.72 7.63
C LEU A 93 6.77 4.69 6.56
N VAL A 94 6.77 5.04 5.27
CA VAL A 94 6.53 4.08 4.17
C VAL A 94 7.50 2.89 4.24
N ASN A 95 8.74 3.13 4.64
CA ASN A 95 9.74 2.09 4.83
C ASN A 95 9.36 1.09 5.91
N GLU A 96 8.97 1.57 7.09
CA GLU A 96 8.56 0.71 8.21
C GLU A 96 7.30 -0.10 7.87
N ILE A 97 6.40 0.48 7.09
CA ILE A 97 5.17 -0.17 6.62
C ILE A 97 5.47 -1.37 5.73
N LEU A 98 6.32 -1.17 4.73
CA LEU A 98 6.72 -2.25 3.83
C LEU A 98 7.44 -3.37 4.58
N ARG A 99 8.21 -3.04 5.62
CA ARG A 99 8.87 -4.01 6.50
C ARG A 99 7.86 -4.83 7.32
N THR A 100 6.83 -4.18 7.85
CA THR A 100 5.74 -4.86 8.58
C THR A 100 4.95 -5.80 7.66
N LEU A 101 4.58 -5.33 6.47
CA LEU A 101 3.90 -6.16 5.46
C LEU A 101 4.77 -7.35 5.04
N ALA A 102 6.09 -7.15 4.95
CA ALA A 102 7.02 -8.21 4.65
C ALA A 102 7.00 -9.33 5.69
N PHE A 103 7.01 -8.93 6.96
CA PHE A 103 6.97 -9.82 8.10
C PHE A 103 5.63 -10.56 8.19
N ASP A 104 4.51 -9.86 8.07
CA ASP A 104 3.17 -10.45 8.08
C ASP A 104 3.00 -11.49 6.95
N LEU A 105 3.51 -11.18 5.76
CA LEU A 105 3.52 -12.14 4.66
C LEU A 105 4.37 -13.36 5.00
N SER A 106 5.57 -13.17 5.55
CA SER A 106 6.44 -14.28 5.96
C SER A 106 5.77 -15.19 6.98
N LEU A 107 5.06 -14.65 7.97
CA LEU A 107 4.32 -15.43 8.96
C LEU A 107 3.17 -16.22 8.32
N LYS A 108 2.42 -15.60 7.40
CA LYS A 108 1.34 -16.31 6.69
C LYS A 108 1.88 -17.47 5.86
N LEU A 109 2.99 -17.26 5.16
CA LEU A 109 3.66 -18.29 4.37
C LEU A 109 4.22 -19.45 5.22
N GLN A 110 4.60 -19.20 6.47
CA GLN A 110 5.02 -20.28 7.39
C GLN A 110 3.86 -21.15 7.84
N ASN A 111 2.64 -20.60 7.87
CA ASN A 111 1.44 -21.28 8.34
C ASN A 111 0.64 -21.96 7.22
N GLU A 112 1.02 -21.78 5.95
CA GLU A 112 0.38 -22.40 4.80
C GLU A 112 1.14 -23.66 4.36
N GLU A 113 0.42 -24.76 4.12
CA GLU A 113 0.98 -25.89 3.36
C GLU A 113 1.18 -25.44 1.91
N LEU A 114 2.44 -25.24 1.52
CA LEU A 114 2.80 -24.86 0.16
C LEU A 114 2.56 -26.04 -0.78
N THR A 115 1.66 -25.87 -1.74
CA THR A 115 1.42 -26.85 -2.81
C THR A 115 2.20 -26.46 -4.07
N ALA A 116 2.42 -27.40 -4.99
CA ALA A 116 3.03 -27.09 -6.28
C ALA A 116 2.25 -26.02 -7.09
N GLU A 117 0.96 -25.85 -6.80
CA GLU A 117 0.07 -24.90 -7.46
C GLU A 117 0.15 -23.49 -6.83
N SER A 118 0.31 -23.39 -5.50
CA SER A 118 0.45 -22.10 -4.80
C SER A 118 1.88 -21.55 -4.81
N LEU A 119 2.89 -22.42 -4.96
CA LEU A 119 4.30 -22.08 -4.88
C LEU A 119 4.76 -20.96 -5.84
N PRO A 120 4.36 -20.93 -7.13
CA PRO A 120 4.78 -19.86 -8.05
C PRO A 120 4.24 -18.49 -7.64
N GLY A 121 3.01 -18.44 -7.11
CA GLY A 121 2.39 -17.21 -6.62
C GLY A 121 3.11 -16.67 -5.39
N VAL A 122 3.44 -17.56 -4.45
CA VAL A 122 4.23 -17.24 -3.26
C VAL A 122 5.62 -16.70 -3.63
N ILE A 123 6.34 -17.37 -4.52
CA ILE A 123 7.66 -16.91 -4.99
C ILE A 123 7.57 -15.51 -5.62
N SER A 124 6.54 -15.25 -6.41
CA SER A 124 6.32 -13.94 -7.04
C SER A 124 6.06 -12.84 -6.01
N GLN A 125 5.25 -13.12 -4.99
CA GLN A 125 4.99 -12.18 -3.89
C GLN A 125 6.26 -11.88 -3.08
N VAL A 126 7.03 -12.91 -2.72
CA VAL A 126 8.31 -12.76 -2.01
C VAL A 126 9.29 -11.95 -2.86
N LYS A 127 9.41 -12.23 -4.16
CA LYS A 127 10.27 -11.46 -5.07
C LYS A 127 9.85 -9.99 -5.17
N GLY A 128 8.54 -9.73 -5.31
CA GLY A 128 8.00 -8.37 -5.37
C GLY A 128 8.31 -7.58 -4.09
N LEU A 129 8.15 -8.24 -2.94
CA LEU A 129 8.47 -7.68 -1.64
C LEU A 129 9.97 -7.41 -1.47
N SER A 130 10.84 -8.37 -1.83
CA SER A 130 12.30 -8.17 -1.77
C SER A 130 12.76 -7.01 -2.65
N LEU A 131 12.17 -6.86 -3.84
CA LEU A 131 12.46 -5.71 -4.72
C LEU A 131 11.97 -4.38 -4.13
N ALA A 132 10.80 -4.38 -3.49
CA ALA A 132 10.29 -3.20 -2.80
C ALA A 132 11.22 -2.79 -1.65
N VAL A 133 11.66 -3.74 -0.83
CA VAL A 133 12.64 -3.52 0.27
C VAL A 133 13.99 -3.07 -0.28
N GLN A 134 14.48 -3.64 -1.38
CA GLN A 134 15.75 -3.21 -1.98
C GLN A 134 15.70 -1.74 -2.43
N ARG A 135 14.60 -1.34 -3.07
CA ARG A 135 14.39 0.06 -3.51
C ARG A 135 14.26 1.01 -2.32
N LEU A 136 13.64 0.53 -1.24
CA LEU A 136 13.52 1.20 0.04
C LEU A 136 14.88 1.62 0.60
N GLU A 137 15.79 0.65 0.74
CA GLU A 137 17.12 0.81 1.31
C GLU A 137 17.98 1.72 0.45
N ALA A 138 17.86 1.61 -0.89
CA ALA A 138 18.53 2.50 -1.82
C ALA A 138 18.08 3.97 -1.64
N SER A 139 16.77 4.20 -1.51
CA SER A 139 16.19 5.54 -1.28
C SER A 139 16.63 6.12 0.07
N SER A 140 16.58 5.31 1.14
CA SER A 140 17.05 5.69 2.48
C SER A 140 18.53 6.10 2.44
N THR A 141 19.37 5.30 1.79
CA THR A 141 20.81 5.58 1.65
C THR A 141 21.07 6.89 0.91
N MET A 142 20.31 7.19 -0.14
CA MET A 142 20.40 8.47 -0.85
C MET A 142 20.02 9.65 0.03
N ASN A 143 18.96 9.51 0.85
CA ASN A 143 18.53 10.56 1.76
C ASN A 143 19.57 10.84 2.84
N VAL A 144 20.14 9.80 3.47
CA VAL A 144 21.21 9.93 4.46
C VAL A 144 22.45 10.60 3.86
N LYS A 145 22.85 10.21 2.65
CA LYS A 145 23.97 10.85 1.93
C LYS A 145 23.69 12.32 1.66
N ARG A 146 22.49 12.65 1.17
CA ARG A 146 22.10 14.03 0.91
C ARG A 146 22.09 14.87 2.18
N GLU A 147 21.56 14.34 3.28
CA GLU A 147 21.54 15.05 4.57
C GLU A 147 22.96 15.28 5.11
N ALA A 148 23.85 14.29 4.97
CA ALA A 148 25.25 14.45 5.33
C ALA A 148 25.94 15.55 4.51
N GLU A 149 25.70 15.60 3.19
CA GLU A 149 26.22 16.66 2.32
C GLU A 149 25.65 18.04 2.67
N ILE A 150 24.34 18.15 2.95
CA ILE A 150 23.73 19.41 3.38
C ILE A 150 24.35 19.88 4.70
N ARG A 151 24.51 19.00 5.69
CA ARG A 151 25.15 19.34 6.98
C ARG A 151 26.62 19.72 6.82
N LYS A 152 27.31 19.11 5.85
CA LYS A 152 28.71 19.45 5.53
C LYS A 152 28.81 20.83 4.88
N GLN A 153 27.95 21.11 3.89
CA GLN A 153 27.86 22.42 3.25
C GLN A 153 27.50 23.52 4.26
N ALA A 154 26.50 23.29 5.10
CA ALA A 154 26.11 24.24 6.14
C ALA A 154 27.25 24.53 7.14
N ARG A 155 28.01 23.50 7.55
CA ARG A 155 29.21 23.69 8.39
C ARG A 155 30.30 24.47 7.66
N GLN A 156 30.49 24.22 6.37
CA GLN A 156 31.46 24.93 5.54
C GLN A 156 31.11 26.42 5.42
N GLU A 157 29.85 26.73 5.09
CA GLU A 157 29.35 28.10 4.99
C GLU A 157 29.44 28.84 6.34
N ALA A 158 29.07 28.17 7.43
CA ALA A 158 29.20 28.73 8.78
C ALA A 158 30.65 29.02 9.14
N ALA A 159 31.57 28.12 8.79
CA ALA A 159 33.00 28.29 9.04
C ALA A 159 33.58 29.46 8.23
N ASP A 160 33.22 29.58 6.95
CA ASP A 160 33.63 30.68 6.07
C ASP A 160 33.06 32.04 6.55
N ALA A 161 31.82 32.06 7.04
CA ALA A 161 31.21 33.26 7.60
C ALA A 161 31.88 33.68 8.92
N ALA A 162 32.10 32.73 9.83
CA ALA A 162 32.77 32.96 11.11
C ALA A 162 34.20 33.47 10.92
N GLU A 163 34.94 32.94 9.94
CA GLU A 163 36.27 33.40 9.58
C GLU A 163 36.27 34.87 9.13
N LYS A 164 35.37 35.23 8.21
CA LYS A 164 35.22 36.61 7.72
C LYS A 164 34.86 37.58 8.83
N VAL A 165 33.90 37.22 9.69
CA VAL A 165 33.46 38.05 10.81
C VAL A 165 34.57 38.18 11.85
N GLY A 166 35.24 37.07 12.18
CA GLY A 166 36.28 37.07 13.20
C GLY A 166 37.51 37.88 12.79
N ALA A 167 37.96 37.72 11.55
CA ALA A 167 39.06 38.54 11.02
C ALA A 167 38.71 40.04 11.00
N LYS A 168 37.47 40.40 10.62
CA LYS A 168 36.99 41.79 10.68
C LYS A 168 36.87 42.31 12.12
N GLY A 169 36.52 41.45 13.06
CA GLY A 169 36.41 41.76 14.49
C GLY A 169 37.73 41.88 15.23
N GLY A 170 38.87 41.71 14.54
CA GLY A 170 40.20 41.85 15.13
C GLY A 170 40.71 40.60 15.87
N LEU A 171 40.09 39.43 15.67
CA LEU A 171 40.65 38.17 16.15
C LEU A 171 41.99 37.90 15.44
N SER A 172 42.93 37.30 16.18
CA SER A 172 44.20 36.86 15.61
C SER A 172 43.97 35.76 14.58
N ALA A 173 44.91 35.60 13.64
CA ALA A 173 44.85 34.55 12.62
C ALA A 173 44.72 33.14 13.24
N ASP A 174 45.40 32.91 14.37
CA ASP A 174 45.34 31.64 15.09
C ASP A 174 43.94 31.39 15.69
N SER A 175 43.33 32.41 16.32
CA SER A 175 41.98 32.28 16.88
C SER A 175 40.91 32.10 15.80
N VAL A 176 41.08 32.74 14.64
CA VAL A 176 40.19 32.57 13.48
C VAL A 176 40.28 31.14 12.92
N LYS A 177 41.49 30.61 12.79
CA LYS A 177 41.73 29.23 12.36
C LYS A 177 41.12 28.23 13.34
N GLU A 178 41.30 28.48 14.63
CA GLU A 178 40.76 27.65 15.71
C GLU A 178 39.22 27.60 15.69
N LEU A 179 38.57 28.75 15.50
CA LEU A 179 37.12 28.87 15.38
C LEU A 179 36.59 28.10 14.16
N ARG A 180 37.29 28.20 13.02
CA ARG A 180 36.96 27.48 11.79
C ARG A 180 37.03 25.97 12.00
N GLU A 181 38.10 25.47 12.58
CA GLU A 181 38.31 24.04 12.84
C GLU A 181 37.26 23.47 13.82
N ALA A 182 36.86 24.26 14.81
CA ALA A 182 35.79 23.90 15.75
C ALA A 182 34.42 23.77 15.05
N ILE A 183 34.07 24.71 14.16
CA ILE A 183 32.79 24.67 13.41
C ILE A 183 32.76 23.50 12.43
N LEU A 184 33.87 23.21 11.78
CA LEU A 184 33.99 22.06 10.87
C LEU A 184 33.98 20.72 11.63
N GLY A 185 34.29 20.72 12.93
CA GLY A 185 34.36 19.52 13.76
C GLY A 185 35.56 18.63 13.44
N VAL A 186 36.65 19.22 12.95
CA VAL A 186 37.92 18.52 12.62
C VAL A 186 38.95 18.61 13.74
N ARG A 187 38.59 19.26 14.84
CA ARG A 187 39.37 19.38 16.05
C ARG A 187 39.41 18.02 16.76
N LYS A 188 40.61 17.54 17.09
CA LYS A 188 40.80 16.39 17.98
C LYS A 188 40.65 16.82 19.43
#